data_AF-A0A2U2DH12-F1
#
_entry.id   AF-A0A2U2DH12-F1
#
_cell.length_a   1.000
_cell.length_b   1.000
_cell.length_c   1.000
_cell.angle_alpha   90.00
_cell.angle_beta   90.00
_cell.angle_gamma   90.00
#
_symmetry.space_group_name_H-M   'P 1'
#
loop_
_entity.id
_entity.type
_entity.pdbx_description
1 polymer ?
#
loop_
_entity_poly.entity_id
_entity_poly.type
_entity_poly.pdbx_seq_one_letter_code
_entity_poly.pdbx_strand_id
1 'polypeptide(L)'
;MRIGEGKSRIRLADSEQFASWLSAGKAADSVTAYSSARKAMTKVSDARIILGGKMGLLGYPQDAFLGATPGIVEEAIYALEAGLPCVPLGAFGGAARDVAIALDLLAPSQRIPRGEQLPTYDASLERVGDLRDRIPGSLRPALAALADDDRGEPMAYDVARLLEEWLS
;
A
#
# COMPACT_ATOMS: atom_id res chain seq x y z
N MET A 1 7.51 8.01 -27.18
CA MET A 1 7.33 7.05 -26.07
C MET A 1 7.22 5.63 -26.63
N ARG A 2 7.60 4.57 -25.88
CA ARG A 2 7.35 3.16 -26.28
C ARG A 2 6.37 2.54 -25.29
N ILE A 3 5.37 1.81 -25.78
CA ILE A 3 4.34 1.16 -24.97
C ILE A 3 4.25 -0.32 -25.36
N GLY A 4 4.08 -1.22 -24.38
CA GLY A 4 3.94 -2.66 -24.58
C GLY A 4 5.25 -3.43 -24.47
N GLU A 5 5.16 -4.76 -24.49
CA GLU A 5 6.28 -5.69 -24.31
C GLU A 5 6.44 -6.63 -25.49
N GLY A 6 7.68 -7.03 -25.79
CA GLY A 6 7.97 -7.97 -26.87
C GLY A 6 7.35 -7.57 -28.22
N LYS A 7 6.52 -8.47 -28.77
CA LYS A 7 5.89 -8.30 -30.09
C LYS A 7 4.75 -7.28 -30.11
N SER A 8 4.21 -6.84 -28.95
CA SER A 8 3.16 -5.81 -28.88
C SER A 8 3.71 -4.40 -28.69
N ARG A 9 5.04 -4.23 -28.70
CA ARG A 9 5.69 -2.94 -28.46
C ARG A 9 5.47 -1.97 -29.61
N ILE A 10 4.80 -0.86 -29.35
CA ILE A 10 4.57 0.24 -30.30
C ILE A 10 5.43 1.46 -29.93
N ARG A 11 5.84 2.24 -30.94
CA ARG A 11 6.52 3.53 -30.78
C ARG A 11 5.54 4.64 -31.15
N LEU A 12 5.29 5.54 -30.21
CA LEU A 12 4.52 6.76 -30.43
C LEU A 12 5.49 7.92 -30.66
N ALA A 13 5.38 8.57 -31.81
CA ALA A 13 6.32 9.60 -32.27
C ALA A 13 5.89 11.04 -31.93
N ASP A 14 4.60 11.28 -31.73
CA ASP A 14 4.02 12.62 -31.52
C ASP A 14 2.77 12.57 -30.63
N SER A 15 2.23 13.75 -30.33
CA SER A 15 1.05 13.94 -29.46
C SER A 15 -0.24 13.39 -30.08
N GLU A 16 -0.37 13.39 -31.41
CA GLU A 16 -1.56 12.90 -32.10
C GLU A 16 -1.64 11.38 -32.01
N GLN A 17 -0.51 10.70 -32.24
CA GLN A 17 -0.38 9.26 -32.05
C GLN A 17 -0.63 8.86 -30.59
N PHE A 18 -0.17 9.67 -29.63
CA PHE A 18 -0.46 9.44 -28.22
C PHE A 18 -1.95 9.58 -27.88
N ALA A 19 -2.60 10.65 -28.37
CA ALA A 19 -4.04 10.84 -28.16
C ALA A 19 -4.87 9.72 -28.81
N SER A 20 -4.55 9.34 -30.04
CA SER A 20 -5.20 8.23 -30.75
C SER A 20 -5.06 6.91 -29.99
N TRP A 21 -3.85 6.60 -29.50
CA TRP A 21 -3.61 5.42 -28.68
C TRP A 21 -4.41 5.46 -27.37
N LEU A 22 -4.44 6.61 -26.68
CA LEU A 22 -5.16 6.78 -25.43
C LEU A 22 -6.67 6.61 -25.62
N SER A 23 -7.23 7.17 -26.70
CA SER A 23 -8.66 7.06 -27.04
C SER A 23 -9.06 5.68 -27.55
N ALA A 24 -8.13 4.92 -28.15
CA ALA A 24 -8.37 3.54 -28.56
C ALA A 24 -8.40 2.56 -27.36
N GLY A 25 -7.84 2.95 -26.22
CA GLY A 25 -7.90 2.18 -24.98
C GLY A 25 -9.32 2.14 -24.41
N LYS A 26 -9.78 0.97 -23.99
CA LYS A 26 -11.04 0.86 -23.22
C LYS A 26 -10.82 1.46 -21.84
N ALA A 27 -11.50 2.55 -21.53
CA ALA A 27 -11.49 3.11 -20.18
C ALA A 27 -12.02 2.07 -19.18
N ALA A 28 -11.21 1.73 -18.19
CA ALA A 28 -11.69 1.01 -17.02
C ALA A 28 -12.54 1.95 -16.17
N ASP A 29 -13.48 1.41 -15.40
CA ASP A 29 -14.13 2.18 -14.35
C ASP A 29 -13.07 2.63 -13.32
N SER A 30 -13.34 3.74 -12.63
CA SER A 30 -12.36 4.37 -11.75
C SER A 30 -11.89 3.43 -10.63
N VAL A 31 -12.79 2.61 -10.09
CA VAL A 31 -12.47 1.66 -9.01
C VAL A 31 -11.47 0.62 -9.51
N THR A 32 -11.76 -0.03 -10.64
CA THR A 32 -10.85 -1.00 -11.26
C THR A 32 -9.51 -0.36 -11.66
N ALA A 33 -9.54 0.89 -12.12
CA ALA A 33 -8.33 1.62 -12.51
C ALA A 33 -7.38 1.85 -11.33
N TYR A 34 -7.87 2.23 -10.14
CA TYR A 34 -7.04 2.41 -8.95
C TYR A 34 -6.36 1.10 -8.52
N SER A 35 -7.11 0.02 -8.43
CA SER A 35 -6.56 -1.31 -8.07
C SER A 35 -5.54 -1.79 -9.12
N SER A 36 -5.83 -1.58 -10.41
CA SER A 36 -4.91 -1.93 -11.49
C SER A 36 -3.61 -1.15 -11.42
N ALA A 37 -3.67 0.15 -11.13
CA ALA A 37 -2.50 1.01 -10.96
C ALA A 37 -1.64 0.56 -9.77
N ARG A 38 -2.27 0.29 -8.60
CA ARG A 38 -1.57 -0.20 -7.40
C ARG A 38 -0.91 -1.56 -7.65
N LYS A 39 -1.62 -2.48 -8.31
CA LYS A 39 -1.08 -3.80 -8.68
C LYS A 39 0.07 -3.69 -9.68
N ALA A 40 -0.01 -2.79 -10.66
CA ALA A 40 1.08 -2.53 -11.59
C ALA A 40 2.30 -1.96 -10.87
N MET A 41 2.11 -1.03 -9.92
CA MET A 41 3.19 -0.46 -9.10
C MET A 41 3.88 -1.55 -8.26
N THR A 42 3.12 -2.44 -7.62
CA THR A 42 3.70 -3.56 -6.86
C THR A 42 4.60 -4.45 -7.72
N LYS A 43 4.29 -4.66 -9.00
CA LYS A 43 5.14 -5.49 -9.89
C LYS A 43 6.49 -4.89 -10.20
N VAL A 44 6.66 -3.58 -10.04
CA VAL A 44 7.91 -2.86 -10.32
C VAL A 44 8.59 -2.37 -9.04
N SER A 45 8.06 -2.76 -7.87
CA SER A 45 8.61 -2.38 -6.57
C SER A 45 9.33 -3.58 -5.95
N ASP A 46 10.49 -3.33 -5.34
CA ASP A 46 11.21 -4.35 -4.55
C ASP A 46 10.75 -4.38 -3.10
N ALA A 47 10.20 -3.27 -2.60
CA ALA A 47 9.70 -3.12 -1.24
C ALA A 47 8.61 -2.04 -1.17
N ARG A 48 7.89 -1.99 -0.05
CA ARG A 48 6.87 -0.97 0.21
C ARG A 48 7.00 -0.40 1.62
N ILE A 49 7.02 0.93 1.71
CA ILE A 49 6.89 1.68 2.96
C ILE A 49 5.53 2.38 2.91
N ILE A 50 4.69 2.16 3.91
CA ILE A 50 3.35 2.77 3.96
C ILE A 50 3.21 3.70 5.17
N LEU A 51 2.55 4.83 4.94
CA LEU A 51 2.46 5.95 5.86
C LEU A 51 1.06 6.58 5.79
N GLY A 52 0.45 6.88 6.94
CA GLY A 52 -0.84 7.57 7.00
C GLY A 52 -1.94 6.81 6.28
N GLY A 53 -2.66 7.48 5.38
CA GLY A 53 -3.70 6.87 4.57
C GLY A 53 -5.11 7.07 5.10
N LYS A 54 -6.03 7.17 4.15
CA LYS A 54 -7.45 7.39 4.36
C LYS A 54 -8.16 6.11 4.80
N MET A 55 -9.21 6.26 5.62
CA MET A 55 -9.95 5.14 6.21
C MET A 55 -11.41 5.10 5.76
N GLY A 56 -11.90 6.17 5.11
CA GLY A 56 -13.28 6.26 4.66
C GLY A 56 -14.25 6.57 5.79
N LEU A 57 -13.90 7.52 6.67
CA LEU A 57 -14.79 7.95 7.75
C LEU A 57 -16.11 8.54 7.20
N LEU A 58 -17.25 7.94 7.57
CA LEU A 58 -18.58 8.36 7.08
C LEU A 58 -18.95 9.78 7.51
N GLY A 59 -18.53 10.19 8.71
CA GLY A 59 -18.73 11.54 9.23
C GLY A 59 -17.76 12.59 8.67
N TYR A 60 -16.78 12.20 7.84
CA TYR A 60 -15.76 13.11 7.32
C TYR A 60 -15.48 12.82 5.84
N PRO A 61 -16.29 13.37 4.91
CA PRO A 61 -16.22 13.04 3.48
C PRO A 61 -14.84 13.24 2.83
N GLN A 62 -14.01 14.12 3.37
CA GLN A 62 -12.65 14.35 2.86
C GLN A 62 -11.71 13.15 3.09
N ASP A 63 -12.04 12.25 4.03
CA ASP A 63 -11.33 11.00 4.28
C ASP A 63 -11.83 9.83 3.42
N ALA A 64 -12.75 10.06 2.48
CA ALA A 64 -13.11 9.05 1.50
C ALA A 64 -11.88 8.65 0.65
N PHE A 65 -11.59 7.35 0.62
CA PHE A 65 -10.58 6.78 -0.27
C PHE A 65 -11.17 6.46 -1.64
N LEU A 66 -10.29 6.25 -2.62
CA LEU A 66 -10.66 5.92 -3.99
C LEU A 66 -10.33 4.46 -4.30
N GLY A 67 -11.28 3.74 -4.86
CA GLY A 67 -11.20 2.28 -5.06
C GLY A 67 -12.21 1.52 -4.20
N ALA A 68 -12.25 0.20 -4.35
CA ALA A 68 -13.13 -0.68 -3.58
C ALA A 68 -12.66 -0.85 -2.13
N THR A 69 -11.35 -0.69 -1.92
CA THR A 69 -10.66 -0.87 -0.65
C THR A 69 -9.79 0.35 -0.33
N PRO A 70 -9.45 0.59 0.94
CA PRO A 70 -8.59 1.71 1.33
C PRO A 70 -7.22 1.57 0.69
N GLY A 71 -6.72 2.64 0.08
CA GLY A 71 -5.53 2.54 -0.78
C GLY A 71 -4.28 1.98 -0.10
N ILE A 72 -3.95 2.49 1.09
CA ILE A 72 -2.81 1.99 1.88
C ILE A 72 -2.99 0.53 2.28
N VAL A 73 -4.22 0.11 2.61
CA VAL A 73 -4.53 -1.27 3.00
C VAL A 73 -4.38 -2.21 1.79
N GLU A 74 -4.90 -1.81 0.62
CA GLU A 74 -4.77 -2.60 -0.61
C GLU A 74 -3.32 -2.75 -1.06
N GLU A 75 -2.55 -1.68 -0.97
CA GLU A 75 -1.13 -1.68 -1.29
C GLU A 75 -0.32 -2.60 -0.36
N ALA A 76 -0.67 -2.65 0.92
CA ALA A 76 -0.10 -3.59 1.88
C ALA A 76 -0.43 -5.04 1.50
N ILE A 77 -1.70 -5.33 1.18
CA ILE A 77 -2.15 -6.65 0.73
C ILE A 77 -1.34 -7.09 -0.50
N TYR A 78 -1.24 -6.24 -1.53
CA TYR A 78 -0.50 -6.59 -2.74
C TYR A 78 0.99 -6.82 -2.48
N ALA A 79 1.63 -6.03 -1.62
CA ALA A 79 3.03 -6.23 -1.28
C ALA A 79 3.24 -7.58 -0.55
N LEU A 80 2.44 -7.86 0.48
CA LEU A 80 2.53 -9.08 1.27
C LEU A 80 2.17 -10.34 0.44
N GLU A 81 1.16 -10.27 -0.42
CA GLU A 81 0.81 -11.37 -1.34
C GLU A 81 1.93 -11.65 -2.35
N ALA A 82 2.64 -10.62 -2.79
CA ALA A 82 3.81 -10.76 -3.67
C ALA A 82 5.09 -11.17 -2.92
N GLY A 83 5.04 -11.30 -1.59
CA GLY A 83 6.21 -11.63 -0.76
C GLY A 83 7.23 -10.48 -0.65
N LEU A 84 6.82 -9.25 -0.95
CA LEU A 84 7.70 -8.08 -0.85
C LEU A 84 7.76 -7.59 0.60
N PRO A 85 8.92 -7.06 1.05
CA PRO A 85 9.01 -6.29 2.28
C PRO A 85 7.95 -5.20 2.35
N CYS A 86 7.20 -5.16 3.45
CA CYS A 86 6.14 -4.18 3.70
C CYS A 86 6.32 -3.57 5.08
N VAL A 87 6.66 -2.28 5.13
CA VAL A 87 6.98 -1.53 6.34
C VAL A 87 5.88 -0.52 6.67
N PRO A 88 4.98 -0.82 7.62
CA PRO A 88 3.96 0.12 8.07
C PRO A 88 4.50 1.06 9.14
N LEU A 89 4.63 2.34 8.80
CA LEU A 89 5.01 3.40 9.74
C LEU A 89 3.76 3.92 10.47
N GLY A 90 3.32 3.15 11.47
CA GLY A 90 2.07 3.38 12.21
C GLY A 90 2.07 4.60 13.13
N ALA A 91 3.23 5.12 13.52
CA ALA A 91 3.36 6.32 14.36
C ALA A 91 2.69 7.54 13.71
N PHE A 92 2.67 7.60 12.37
CA PHE A 92 2.06 8.68 11.59
C PHE A 92 0.54 8.53 11.41
N GLY A 93 -0.07 7.51 12.00
CA GLY A 93 -1.51 7.32 12.05
C GLY A 93 -2.14 6.83 10.75
N GLY A 94 -3.39 7.25 10.50
CA GLY A 94 -4.20 6.79 9.38
C GLY A 94 -4.37 5.26 9.31
N ALA A 95 -4.59 4.77 8.08
CA ALA A 95 -4.72 3.35 7.78
C ALA A 95 -3.41 2.56 7.99
N ALA A 96 -2.24 3.19 7.87
CA ALA A 96 -0.94 2.54 8.11
C ALA A 96 -0.81 2.03 9.55
N ARG A 97 -1.32 2.79 10.54
CA ARG A 97 -1.40 2.34 11.94
C ARG A 97 -2.26 1.09 12.07
N ASP A 98 -3.44 1.10 11.46
CA ASP A 98 -4.36 -0.03 11.58
C ASP A 98 -3.82 -1.27 10.83
N VAL A 99 -3.05 -1.08 9.74
CA VAL A 99 -2.28 -2.16 9.11
C VAL A 99 -1.23 -2.72 10.07
N ALA A 100 -0.46 -1.87 10.76
CA ALA A 100 0.53 -2.34 11.74
C ALA A 100 -0.13 -3.11 12.90
N ILE A 101 -1.31 -2.69 13.35
CA ILE A 101 -2.10 -3.41 14.36
C ILE A 101 -2.58 -4.75 13.80
N ALA A 102 -3.16 -4.77 12.59
CA ALA A 102 -3.65 -6.00 11.95
C ALA A 102 -2.54 -7.04 11.73
N LEU A 103 -1.31 -6.57 11.51
CA LEU A 103 -0.12 -7.42 11.36
C LEU A 103 0.48 -7.87 12.71
N ASP A 104 -0.11 -7.55 13.86
CA ASP A 104 0.44 -7.76 15.21
C ASP A 104 1.84 -7.14 15.41
N LEU A 105 2.06 -5.96 14.83
CA LEU A 105 3.27 -5.14 15.05
C LEU A 105 3.03 -4.08 16.12
N LEU A 106 1.78 -3.63 16.26
CA LEU A 106 1.31 -2.74 17.32
C LEU A 106 0.17 -3.40 18.09
N ALA A 107 0.01 -3.05 19.36
CA ALA A 107 -1.08 -3.57 20.18
C ALA A 107 -2.43 -3.01 19.71
N PRO A 108 -3.54 -3.79 19.80
CA PRO A 108 -4.88 -3.29 19.51
C PRO A 108 -5.28 -2.04 20.31
N SER A 109 -4.74 -1.89 21.52
CA SER A 109 -4.94 -0.71 22.37
C SER A 109 -4.34 0.58 21.81
N GLN A 110 -3.42 0.49 20.84
CA GLN A 110 -2.84 1.64 20.14
C GLN A 110 -3.74 2.15 19.01
N ARG A 111 -4.86 1.47 18.71
CA ARG A 111 -5.86 1.95 17.75
C ARG A 111 -6.44 3.27 18.25
N ILE A 112 -6.41 4.28 17.40
CA ILE A 112 -7.00 5.59 17.72
C ILE A 112 -8.52 5.49 17.55
N PRO A 113 -9.34 5.85 18.57
CA PRO A 113 -10.79 5.90 18.44
C PRO A 113 -11.20 6.87 17.33
N ARG A 114 -12.08 6.42 16.44
CA ARG A 114 -12.54 7.17 15.27
C ARG A 114 -14.04 6.91 15.05
N GLY A 115 -14.67 7.74 14.24
CA GLY A 115 -16.06 7.51 13.80
C GLY A 115 -16.19 6.29 12.89
N GLU A 116 -17.42 5.96 12.52
CA GLU A 116 -17.74 4.84 11.62
C GLU A 116 -17.00 4.98 10.27
N GLN A 117 -16.35 3.90 9.82
CA GLN A 117 -15.72 3.80 8.50
C GLN A 117 -16.66 3.16 7.47
N LEU A 118 -16.29 3.24 6.19
CA LEU A 118 -16.92 2.46 5.14
C LEU A 118 -16.87 0.95 5.47
N PRO A 119 -17.92 0.16 5.14
CA PRO A 119 -18.00 -1.26 5.51
C PRO A 119 -16.84 -2.13 5.02
N THR A 120 -16.13 -1.72 3.97
CA THR A 120 -14.99 -2.46 3.43
C THR A 120 -13.71 -2.29 4.25
N TYR A 121 -13.66 -1.34 5.19
CA TYR A 121 -12.45 -1.01 5.94
C TYR A 121 -11.99 -2.17 6.83
N ASP A 122 -12.84 -2.62 7.76
CA ASP A 122 -12.47 -3.69 8.70
C ASP A 122 -12.22 -5.03 8.00
N ALA A 123 -13.05 -5.39 7.00
CA ALA A 123 -12.83 -6.58 6.19
C ALA A 123 -11.48 -6.55 5.44
N SER A 124 -11.03 -5.36 5.02
CA SER A 124 -9.70 -5.20 4.39
C SER A 124 -8.57 -5.38 5.41
N LEU A 125 -8.76 -4.96 6.67
CA LEU A 125 -7.78 -5.16 7.73
C LEU A 125 -7.71 -6.61 8.20
N GLU A 126 -8.84 -7.32 8.26
CA GLU A 126 -8.87 -8.78 8.49
C GLU A 126 -8.00 -9.49 7.45
N ARG A 127 -8.16 -9.12 6.17
CA ARG A 127 -7.35 -9.66 5.08
C ARG A 127 -5.85 -9.39 5.25
N VAL A 128 -5.47 -8.23 5.79
CA VAL A 128 -4.07 -7.93 6.14
C VAL A 128 -3.59 -8.87 7.25
N GLY A 129 -4.40 -9.10 8.28
CA GLY A 129 -4.05 -10.01 9.39
C GLY A 129 -3.83 -11.46 8.96
N ASP A 130 -4.55 -11.93 7.93
CA ASP A 130 -4.32 -13.25 7.31
C ASP A 130 -2.94 -13.37 6.64
N LEU A 131 -2.28 -12.24 6.36
CA LEU A 131 -0.99 -12.18 5.68
C LEU A 131 0.17 -11.94 6.65
N ARG A 132 -0.07 -11.89 7.97
CA ARG A 132 0.97 -11.59 8.98
C ARG A 132 2.16 -12.54 8.92
N ASP A 133 1.92 -13.80 8.55
CA ASP A 133 2.93 -14.85 8.46
C ASP A 133 3.81 -14.74 7.20
N ARG A 134 3.52 -13.77 6.30
CA ARG A 134 4.42 -13.40 5.21
C ARG A 134 5.63 -12.60 5.66
N ILE A 135 5.61 -12.10 6.90
CA ILE A 135 6.73 -11.37 7.51
C ILE A 135 7.64 -12.38 8.23
N PRO A 136 8.94 -12.46 7.89
CA PRO A 136 9.88 -13.32 8.58
C PRO A 136 9.89 -13.05 10.09
N GLY A 137 9.77 -14.10 10.90
CA GLY A 137 9.69 -13.98 12.36
C GLY A 137 10.86 -13.23 12.99
N SER A 138 12.06 -13.36 12.43
CA SER A 138 13.28 -12.65 12.88
C SER A 138 13.20 -11.14 12.72
N LEU A 139 12.47 -10.65 11.72
CA LEU A 139 12.35 -9.22 11.40
C LEU A 139 11.25 -8.53 12.19
N ARG A 140 10.29 -9.29 12.74
CA ARG A 140 9.11 -8.74 13.43
C ARG A 140 9.45 -7.79 14.57
N PRO A 141 10.45 -8.04 15.45
CA PRO A 141 10.78 -7.09 16.51
C PRO A 141 11.28 -5.74 15.98
N ALA A 142 12.16 -5.75 14.96
CA ALA A 142 12.67 -4.53 14.34
C ALA A 142 11.56 -3.77 13.61
N LEU A 143 10.70 -4.50 12.91
CA LEU A 143 9.54 -3.92 12.21
C LEU A 143 8.52 -3.31 13.19
N ALA A 144 8.27 -3.97 14.32
CA ALA A 144 7.40 -3.44 15.38
C ALA A 144 7.96 -2.15 16.00
N ALA A 145 9.28 -2.09 16.23
CA ALA A 145 9.93 -0.88 16.71
C ALA A 145 9.77 0.29 15.72
N LEU A 146 9.96 0.03 14.42
CA LEU A 146 9.75 1.03 13.36
C LEU A 146 8.29 1.46 13.22
N ALA A 147 7.34 0.55 13.47
CA ALA A 147 5.92 0.88 13.36
C ALA A 147 5.46 1.92 14.39
N ASP A 148 6.13 2.03 15.54
CA ASP A 148 5.83 3.02 16.59
C ASP A 148 6.84 4.19 16.61
N ASP A 149 7.71 4.28 15.58
CA ASP A 149 8.75 5.30 15.49
C ASP A 149 8.33 6.47 14.57
N ASP A 150 8.43 7.71 15.07
CA ASP A 150 8.22 8.95 14.33
C ASP A 150 9.49 9.83 14.24
N ARG A 151 10.66 9.29 14.63
CA ARG A 151 11.94 10.00 14.61
C ARG A 151 12.48 10.11 13.18
N GLY A 152 12.03 11.14 12.44
CA GLY A 152 12.43 11.51 11.08
C GLY A 152 13.65 10.79 10.47
N GLU A 153 14.85 11.37 10.58
CA GLU A 153 16.07 10.84 9.93
C GLU A 153 16.58 9.51 10.52
N PRO A 154 16.66 9.30 11.86
CA PRO A 154 17.07 8.02 12.43
C PRO A 154 16.23 6.83 11.96
N MET A 155 14.90 7.02 11.89
CA MET A 155 13.97 6.00 11.40
C MET A 155 14.28 5.61 9.95
N ALA A 156 14.66 6.56 9.09
CA ALA A 156 14.97 6.27 7.69
C ALA A 156 16.18 5.32 7.54
N TYR A 157 17.22 5.49 8.37
CA TYR A 157 18.36 4.56 8.39
C TYR A 157 17.96 3.17 8.88
N ASP A 158 17.11 3.10 9.91
CA ASP A 158 16.61 1.81 10.43
C ASP A 158 15.72 1.09 9.41
N VAL A 159 14.88 1.81 8.67
CA VAL A 159 14.10 1.26 7.56
C VAL A 159 15.01 0.72 6.46
N ALA A 160 16.03 1.47 6.03
CA ALA A 160 16.96 1.02 5.00
C ALA A 160 17.66 -0.28 5.41
N ARG A 161 18.17 -0.35 6.64
CA ARG A 161 18.82 -1.54 7.20
C ARG A 161 17.88 -2.74 7.28
N LEU A 162 16.62 -2.53 7.70
CA LEU A 162 15.62 -3.60 7.72
C LEU A 162 15.37 -4.14 6.32
N LEU A 163 15.25 -3.27 5.31
CA LEU A 163 15.01 -3.69 3.93
C LEU A 163 16.19 -4.47 3.35
N GLU A 164 17.42 -4.07 3.63
CA GLU A 164 18.61 -4.84 3.26
C GLU A 164 18.59 -6.26 3.86
N GLU A 165 18.23 -6.39 5.14
CA GLU A 165 18.12 -7.70 5.80
C GLU A 165 16.97 -8.54 5.22
N TRP A 166 15.83 -7.93 4.89
CA TRP A 166 14.67 -8.65 4.36
C TRP A 166 14.86 -9.10 2.91
N LEU A 167 15.63 -8.36 2.11
CA LEU A 167 15.87 -8.69 0.70
C LEU A 167 17.05 -9.66 0.48
N SER A 168 17.83 -9.96 1.53
CA SER A 168 18.97 -10.87 1.49
C SER A 168 18.58 -12.35 1.57
#